data_AF-A0A5P9HN12-F1
#
_entry.id   AF-A0A5P9HN12-F1
#
_cell.length_a   1.000
_cell.length_b   1.000
_cell.length_c   1.000
_cell.angle_alpha   90.00
_cell.angle_beta   90.00
_cell.angle_gamma   90.00
#
_symmetry.space_group_name_H-M   'P 1'
#
loop_
_entity.id
_entity.type
_entity.pdbx_description
1 polymer ?
#
loop_
_entity_poly.entity_id
_entity_poly.type
_entity_poly.pdbx_seq_one_letter_code
_entity_poly.pdbx_strand_id
1 'polypeptide(L)' 'MKKKAASPIHILLDKIEVMTIMNNSGIFTGDNLQANWRTYQKTNMGFGLVVGEDNHSNSNVNIVHDPDVMDMPIRSTSSN' A
#
# COMPACT_ATOMS: atom_id res chain seq x y z
N MET A 1 22.94 -35.16 21.32
CA MET A 1 21.57 -34.60 21.39
C MET A 1 20.99 -34.57 19.98
N LYS A 2 19.92 -35.32 19.69
CA LYS A 2 19.31 -35.34 18.35
C LYS A 2 18.41 -34.11 18.21
N LYS A 3 18.69 -33.23 17.24
CA LYS A 3 17.79 -32.13 16.89
C LYS A 3 16.47 -32.73 16.39
N LYS A 4 15.35 -32.36 17.02
CA LYS A 4 14.00 -32.71 16.55
C LYS A 4 13.85 -32.12 15.14
N ALA A 5 13.63 -32.96 14.14
CA ALA A 5 13.31 -32.50 12.79
C ALA A 5 12.03 -31.66 12.86
N ALA A 6 12.06 -30.44 12.32
CA ALA A 6 10.87 -29.62 12.22
C ALA A 6 9.85 -30.36 11.35
N SER A 7 8.62 -30.50 11.84
CA SER A 7 7.51 -31.01 11.04
C SER A 7 7.32 -30.11 9.81
N PRO A 8 7.07 -30.66 8.61
CA PRO A 8 6.82 -29.83 7.44
C PRO A 8 5.62 -28.93 7.71
N ILE A 9 5.81 -27.63 7.56
CA ILE A 9 4.73 -26.64 7.68
C ILE A 9 3.83 -26.85 6.46
N HIS A 10 2.62 -27.38 6.69
CA HIS A 10 1.60 -27.55 5.65
C HIS A 10 0.54 -26.46 5.82
N ILE A 11 0.55 -25.47 4.94
CA ILE A 11 -0.50 -24.46 4.84
C ILE A 11 -1.30 -24.77 3.58
N LEU A 12 -2.52 -25.31 3.75
CA LEU A 12 -3.48 -25.47 2.67
C LEU A 12 -4.52 -24.36 2.80
N LEU A 13 -4.62 -23.56 1.76
CA LEU A 13 -5.64 -22.52 1.65
C LEU A 13 -6.56 -22.94 0.51
N ASP A 14 -7.85 -23.04 0.81
CA ASP A 14 -8.88 -23.32 -0.18
C ASP A 14 -9.03 -22.13 -1.15
N LYS A 15 -9.06 -20.91 -0.61
CA LYS A 15 -9.05 -19.67 -1.40
C LYS A 15 -8.45 -18.52 -0.59
N ILE A 16 -7.62 -17.70 -1.23
CA ILE A 16 -7.37 -16.32 -0.81
C ILE A 16 -8.02 -15.42 -1.86
N GLU A 17 -9.12 -14.76 -1.51
CA GLU A 17 -9.78 -13.80 -2.39
C GLU A 17 -9.49 -12.38 -1.93
N VAL A 18 -9.01 -11.57 -2.87
CA VAL A 18 -8.52 -10.22 -2.61
C VAL A 18 -9.15 -9.32 -3.65
N MET A 19 -10.16 -8.59 -3.24
CA MET A 19 -10.88 -7.70 -4.16
C MET A 19 -10.13 -6.40 -4.38
N THR A 20 -9.42 -5.90 -3.36
CA THR A 20 -8.60 -4.70 -3.48
C THR A 20 -7.50 -4.70 -2.41
N ILE A 21 -6.29 -4.29 -2.81
CA ILE A 21 -5.21 -3.84 -1.95
C ILE A 21 -4.69 -2.53 -2.52
N MET A 22 -4.32 -1.58 -1.67
CA MET A 22 -3.79 -0.29 -2.10
C MET A 22 -2.70 0.17 -1.16
N ASN A 23 -1.72 0.88 -1.73
CA ASN A 23 -0.63 1.60 -1.08
C ASN A 23 0.08 0.86 0.06
N ASN A 24 1.36 0.50 -0.16
CA ASN A 24 2.19 -0.09 0.88
C ASN A 24 1.51 -1.32 1.54
N SER A 25 1.01 -2.21 0.69
CA SER A 25 0.20 -3.36 1.07
C SER A 25 0.79 -4.66 0.52
N GLY A 26 0.57 -5.77 1.20
CA GLY A 26 0.92 -7.10 0.69
C GLY A 26 0.18 -8.19 1.46
N ILE A 27 0.15 -9.38 0.86
CA ILE A 27 -0.50 -10.56 1.43
C ILE A 27 0.55 -11.65 1.51
N PHE A 28 0.78 -12.15 2.72
CA PHE A 28 1.91 -13.01 3.01
C PHE A 28 1.45 -14.24 3.79
N THR A 29 2.02 -15.40 3.44
CA THR A 29 1.73 -16.71 4.08
C THR A 29 3.03 -17.50 4.23
N GLY A 30 3.11 -18.34 5.26
CA GLY A 30 4.34 -19.02 5.67
C GLY A 30 5.26 -18.16 6.53
N ASP A 31 6.54 -18.54 6.60
CA ASP A 31 7.56 -17.77 7.30
C ASP A 31 7.97 -16.55 6.47
N ASN A 32 7.75 -15.35 7.00
CA ASN A 32 8.03 -14.10 6.30
C ASN A 32 8.70 -13.07 7.21
N LEU A 33 9.53 -12.22 6.60
CA LEU A 33 10.08 -11.01 7.21
C LEU A 33 9.85 -9.84 6.27
N GLN A 34 8.99 -8.90 6.66
CA GLN A 34 8.77 -7.63 5.96
C GLN A 34 9.41 -6.52 6.78
N ALA A 35 10.59 -6.08 6.35
CA ALA A 35 11.32 -5.02 7.04
C ALA A 35 11.56 -3.84 6.10
N ASN A 36 11.77 -2.66 6.70
CA ASN A 36 12.20 -1.44 6.02
C ASN A 36 11.23 -0.89 4.96
N TRP A 37 9.92 -1.16 5.11
CA TRP A 37 8.91 -0.53 4.25
C TRP A 37 8.86 0.96 4.54
N ARG A 38 9.00 1.77 3.49
CA ARG A 38 8.87 3.22 3.55
C ARG A 38 8.09 3.65 2.32
N THR A 39 6.96 4.32 2.55
CA THR A 39 6.17 4.92 1.48
C THR A 39 5.91 6.37 1.86
N TYR A 40 6.10 7.26 0.89
CA TYR A 40 5.78 8.67 1.01
C TYR A 40 4.89 8.99 -0.17
N GLN A 41 3.78 9.65 0.10
CA GLN A 41 2.85 10.06 -0.93
C GLN A 41 2.44 11.50 -0.66
N LYS A 42 2.63 12.34 -1.66
CA LYS A 42 1.91 13.59 -1.76
C LYS A 42 0.88 13.49 -2.86
N THR A 43 -0.29 14.07 -2.64
CA THR A 43 -1.38 14.02 -3.58
C THR A 43 -2.09 15.34 -3.61
N ASN A 44 -2.16 15.93 -4.79
CA ASN A 44 -2.89 17.16 -5.06
C ASN A 44 -3.97 16.86 -6.08
N MET A 45 -5.15 16.47 -5.60
CA MET A 45 -6.26 16.14 -6.47
C MET A 45 -7.33 17.22 -6.36
N GLY A 46 -7.60 17.89 -7.48
CA GLY A 46 -8.66 18.89 -7.55
C GLY A 46 -10.05 18.25 -7.53
N PHE A 47 -10.19 17.11 -8.20
CA PHE A 47 -11.47 16.40 -8.30
C PHE A 47 -11.48 15.07 -7.53
N GLY A 48 -10.34 14.39 -7.47
CA GLY A 48 -10.24 13.10 -6.79
C GLY A 48 -10.75 11.95 -7.64
N LEU A 49 -11.21 10.90 -6.96
CA LEU A 49 -11.57 9.62 -7.56
C LEU A 49 -13.09 9.44 -7.58
N VAL A 50 -13.61 8.99 -8.74
CA VAL A 50 -15.00 8.57 -8.91
C VAL A 50 -14.98 7.11 -9.35
N VAL A 51 -15.41 6.20 -8.48
CA VAL A 51 -15.32 4.75 -8.68
C VAL A 51 -16.56 4.03 -8.16
N GLY A 52 -16.91 2.89 -8.78
CA GLY A 52 -18.17 2.19 -8.59
C GLY A 52 -19.07 2.28 -9.83
N GLU A 53 -20.27 1.74 -9.72
CA GLU A 53 -21.26 1.73 -10.81
C GLU A 53 -22.20 2.93 -10.73
N ASP A 54 -22.74 3.37 -11.89
CA ASP A 54 -23.67 4.49 -12.02
C ASP A 54 -23.16 5.84 -11.46
N ASN A 55 -21.88 6.11 -11.69
CA ASN A 55 -21.27 7.37 -11.28
C ASN A 55 -21.48 8.47 -12.32
N HIS A 56 -22.07 9.58 -11.87
CA HIS A 56 -22.28 10.77 -12.68
C HIS A 56 -21.60 11.97 -12.04
N SER A 57 -20.86 12.72 -12.84
CA SER A 57 -20.29 13.99 -12.40
C SER A 57 -20.40 15.02 -13.51
N ASN A 58 -21.16 16.09 -13.22
CA ASN A 58 -21.48 17.11 -14.20
C ASN A 58 -21.10 18.49 -13.67
N SER A 59 -20.63 19.36 -14.57
CA SER A 59 -20.31 20.76 -14.30
C SER A 59 -19.25 21.01 -13.22
N ASN A 60 -18.28 20.10 -13.06
CA ASN A 60 -17.20 20.27 -12.09
C ASN A 60 -16.14 21.23 -12.63
N VAL A 61 -15.80 22.23 -11.82
CA VAL A 61 -14.62 23.08 -12.02
C VAL A 61 -13.74 22.90 -10.80
N ASN A 62 -12.51 22.44 -11.02
CA ASN A 62 -11.57 22.16 -9.94
C ASN A 62 -10.27 22.90 -10.20
N ILE A 63 -9.77 23.59 -9.17
CA ILE A 63 -8.48 24.29 -9.21
C ILE A 63 -7.64 23.72 -8.07
N VAL A 64 -6.49 23.17 -8.43
CA VAL A 64 -5.44 22.87 -7.47
C VAL A 64 -4.43 23.99 -7.59
N HIS A 65 -4.30 24.79 -6.54
CA HIS A 65 -3.30 25.84 -6.46
C HIS A 65 -2.38 25.53 -5.29
N ASP A 66 -1.16 25.09 -5.61
CA ASP A 66 -0.15 24.72 -4.64
C ASP A 66 1.18 25.43 -4.97
N PRO A 67 1.31 26.71 -4.59
CA PRO A 67 2.45 27.54 -4.96
C PRO A 67 3.56 27.45 -3.89
N ASP A 68 3.91 26.25 -3.46
CA ASP A 68 4.99 26.06 -2.51
C ASP A 68 6.36 25.91 -3.20
N VAL A 69 7.43 26.20 -2.45
CA VAL A 69 8.81 26.07 -2.94
C VAL A 69 9.32 24.63 -2.76
N MET A 70 8.77 23.90 -1.79
CA MET A 70 9.17 22.53 -1.43
C MET A 70 7.96 21.72 -0.93
N ASP A 71 7.57 20.75 -1.74
CA ASP A 71 6.27 20.07 -1.67
C ASP A 71 6.21 18.89 -0.68
N MET A 72 7.32 18.14 -0.58
CA MET A 72 7.43 16.98 0.32
C MET A 72 8.91 16.59 0.50
N PRO A 73 9.70 17.31 1.33
CA PRO A 73 11.06 16.89 1.61
C PRO A 73 11.07 15.60 2.43
N ILE A 74 11.59 14.52 1.85
CA ILE A 74 11.73 13.22 2.53
C ILE A 74 13.13 13.12 3.12
N ARG A 75 13.24 12.91 4.43
CA ARG A 75 14.51 12.62 5.10
C ARG A 75 14.66 11.12 5.29
N SER A 76 15.61 10.51 4.58
CA SER A 76 16.02 9.14 4.87
C SER A 76 17.08 9.15 5.98
N THR A 77 16.75 8.62 7.16
CA THR A 77 17.79 8.18 8.11
C THR A 77 18.05 6.69 7.85
N SER A 78 19.21 6.38 7.29
CA SER A 78 19.77 5.03 7.37
C SER A 78 20.63 4.98 8.63
N SER A 79 20.09 4.50 9.74
CA SER A 79 20.92 4.02 10.84
C SER A 79 21.16 2.54 10.60
N ASN A 80 22.38 2.19 10.19
CA ASN A 80 22.94 0.87 10.47
C ASN A 80 23.53 0.88 11.88
#